data_AF-A0A9E0VVV6-F1
#
_entry.id   AF-A0A9E0VVV6-F1
#
_cell.length_a   1.000
_cell.length_b   1.000
_cell.length_c   1.000
_cell.angle_alpha   90.00
_cell.angle_beta   90.00
_cell.angle_gamma   90.00
#
_symmetry.space_group_name_H-M   'P 1'
#
loop_
_entity.id
_entity.type
_entity.pdbx_description
1 polymer ?
#
loop_
_entity_poly.entity_id
_entity_poly.type
_entity_poly.pdbx_seq_one_letter_code
_entity_poly.pdbx_strand_id
1 'polypeptide(L)'
;VDVITGTIKANFPTRISFQVTSKIDSRTILGEMGAEQLLGMGDMLYMAGGGKITRCHGPFVSDEEVEEVVNHLKAYGPPTYVGSVLQGPDEDKAESIDAVLGLSSGSGAEGDDLLYDQAVAIVIKDRKCSTSYIQRKLAIGYNKAARLVEQMEDEGVVSSSNHVGKREVLVPEPQ
;
A
#
# COMPACT_ATOMS: atom_id res chain seq x y z
N VAL A 1 -13.64 -1.25 -3.64
CA VAL A 1 -13.02 0.09 -3.72
C VAL A 1 -11.56 -0.14 -4.06
N ASP A 2 -11.31 -0.65 -5.27
CA ASP A 2 -10.12 -1.49 -5.45
C ASP A 2 -9.02 -0.77 -6.23
N VAL A 3 -9.35 0.34 -6.93
CA VAL A 3 -8.38 1.15 -7.69
C VAL A 3 -7.88 2.33 -6.85
N ILE A 4 -8.78 3.14 -6.29
CA ILE A 4 -8.42 4.32 -5.48
C ILE A 4 -8.36 3.89 -4.00
N THR A 5 -7.29 3.18 -3.67
CA THR A 5 -7.05 2.64 -2.33
C THR A 5 -6.72 3.74 -1.32
N GLY A 6 -6.70 3.39 -0.02
CA GLY A 6 -6.34 4.33 1.05
C GLY A 6 -4.94 4.93 0.87
N THR A 7 -3.96 4.10 0.48
CA THR A 7 -2.57 4.52 0.25
C THR A 7 -2.46 5.54 -0.88
N ILE A 8 -3.18 5.33 -1.99
CA ILE A 8 -3.22 6.30 -3.10
C ILE A 8 -3.84 7.61 -2.62
N LYS A 9 -4.98 7.56 -1.93
CA LYS A 9 -5.62 8.79 -1.42
C LYS A 9 -4.72 9.55 -0.45
N ALA A 10 -3.99 8.87 0.42
CA ALA A 10 -3.11 9.50 1.39
C ALA A 10 -1.95 10.28 0.73
N ASN A 11 -1.45 9.82 -0.41
CA ASN A 11 -0.29 10.42 -1.08
C ASN A 11 -0.65 11.43 -2.19
N PHE A 12 -1.88 11.37 -2.71
CA PHE A 12 -2.36 12.28 -3.76
C PHE A 12 -3.55 13.11 -3.25
N PRO A 13 -3.30 14.28 -2.62
CA PRO A 13 -4.34 15.06 -1.94
C PRO A 13 -5.14 15.97 -2.89
N THR A 14 -4.60 16.28 -4.08
CA THR A 14 -5.29 17.07 -5.11
C THR A 14 -5.99 16.13 -6.08
N ARG A 15 -7.29 16.34 -6.30
CA ARG A 15 -8.15 15.43 -7.06
C ARG A 15 -9.10 16.19 -7.96
N ILE A 16 -9.39 15.59 -9.11
CA ILE A 16 -10.40 16.05 -10.07
C ILE A 16 -11.36 14.88 -10.29
N SER A 17 -12.67 15.18 -10.30
CA SER A 17 -13.68 14.22 -10.77
C SER A 17 -14.54 14.87 -11.84
N PHE A 18 -14.67 14.20 -12.97
CA PHE A 18 -15.75 14.46 -13.92
C PHE A 18 -17.02 13.73 -13.46
N GLN A 19 -18.06 13.78 -14.29
CA GLN A 19 -19.30 13.08 -14.04
C GLN A 19 -19.06 11.60 -13.77
N VAL A 20 -19.60 11.12 -12.65
CA VAL A 20 -19.59 9.71 -12.27
C VAL A 20 -21.02 9.19 -12.12
N THR A 21 -21.19 7.88 -12.15
CA THR A 21 -22.52 7.26 -12.13
C THR A 21 -23.14 7.25 -10.73
N SER A 22 -22.33 7.15 -9.67
CA SER A 22 -22.86 6.97 -8.31
C SER A 22 -22.21 7.88 -7.27
N LYS A 23 -22.96 8.11 -6.20
CA LYS A 23 -22.48 8.79 -4.98
C LYS A 23 -21.28 8.08 -4.34
N ILE A 24 -21.21 6.76 -4.48
CA ILE A 24 -20.13 5.93 -3.93
C ILE A 24 -18.83 6.23 -4.70
N ASP A 25 -18.91 6.39 -6.02
CA ASP A 25 -17.77 6.73 -6.86
C ASP A 25 -17.28 8.15 -6.59
N SER A 26 -18.21 9.11 -6.45
CA SER A 26 -17.86 10.49 -6.06
C SER A 26 -17.10 10.51 -4.74
N ARG A 27 -17.60 9.79 -3.72
CA ARG A 27 -16.92 9.68 -2.42
C ARG A 27 -15.59 8.95 -2.53
N THR A 28 -15.46 7.98 -3.42
CA THR A 28 -14.21 7.25 -3.62
C THR A 28 -13.12 8.16 -4.18
N ILE A 29 -13.45 9.04 -5.12
CA ILE A 29 -12.51 9.98 -5.73
C ILE A 29 -12.27 11.19 -4.83
N LEU A 30 -13.32 11.92 -4.45
CA LEU A 30 -13.20 13.22 -3.77
C LEU A 30 -13.26 13.13 -2.24
N GLY A 31 -13.78 12.03 -1.69
CA GLY A 31 -14.14 11.93 -0.27
C GLY A 31 -15.53 12.47 0.05
N GLU A 32 -16.14 13.22 -0.88
CA GLU A 32 -17.49 13.80 -0.76
C GLU A 32 -18.38 13.43 -1.95
N MET A 33 -19.69 13.59 -1.77
CA MET A 33 -20.69 13.40 -2.83
C MET A 33 -20.83 14.69 -3.66
N GLY A 34 -21.24 14.58 -4.92
CA GLY A 34 -21.50 15.72 -5.80
C GLY A 34 -21.08 15.50 -7.25
N ALA A 35 -20.09 14.66 -7.51
CA ALA A 35 -19.64 14.38 -8.87
C ALA A 35 -20.69 13.64 -9.71
N GLU A 36 -21.63 12.93 -9.06
CA GLU A 36 -22.75 12.27 -9.73
C GLU A 36 -23.81 13.25 -10.29
N GLN A 37 -23.74 14.52 -9.88
CA GLN A 37 -24.66 15.57 -10.30
C GLN A 37 -24.08 16.47 -11.41
N LEU A 38 -22.86 16.17 -11.86
CA LEU A 38 -22.23 16.89 -12.96
C LEU A 38 -22.96 16.61 -14.27
N LEU A 39 -22.88 17.58 -15.18
CA LEU A 39 -23.63 17.59 -16.45
C LEU A 39 -22.93 16.80 -17.57
N GLY A 40 -21.71 16.32 -17.33
CA GLY A 40 -20.85 15.73 -18.36
C GLY A 40 -20.17 16.80 -19.23
N MET A 41 -19.64 16.40 -20.39
CA MET A 41 -19.05 17.29 -21.40
C MET A 41 -18.05 18.33 -20.83
N GLY A 42 -17.15 17.90 -19.95
CA GLY A 42 -16.12 18.75 -19.34
C GLY A 42 -16.50 19.39 -18.00
N ASP A 43 -17.73 19.24 -17.51
CA ASP A 43 -18.11 19.67 -16.16
C ASP A 43 -17.40 18.81 -15.09
N MET A 44 -16.74 19.47 -14.15
CA MET A 44 -15.86 18.80 -13.18
C MET A 44 -15.87 19.44 -11.79
N LEU A 45 -15.52 18.64 -10.79
CA LEU A 45 -15.21 19.07 -9.43
C LEU A 45 -13.70 18.97 -9.19
N TYR A 46 -13.12 20.06 -8.73
CA TYR A 46 -11.71 20.18 -8.38
C TYR A 46 -11.55 20.34 -6.87
N MET A 47 -10.62 19.58 -6.29
CA MET A 47 -10.25 19.67 -4.88
C MET A 47 -8.74 19.81 -4.76
N ALA A 48 -8.29 20.94 -4.21
CA ALA A 48 -6.89 21.18 -3.91
C ALA A 48 -6.57 20.74 -2.48
N GLY A 49 -5.62 19.82 -2.30
CA GLY A 49 -5.05 19.52 -0.97
C GLY A 49 -6.04 19.02 0.08
N GLY A 50 -7.14 18.34 -0.31
CA GLY A 50 -8.22 17.96 0.62
C GLY A 50 -9.05 19.13 1.18
N GLY A 51 -8.92 20.32 0.58
CA GLY A 51 -9.69 21.51 0.93
C GLY A 51 -11.07 21.54 0.27
N LYS A 52 -11.65 22.73 0.16
CA LYS A 52 -13.00 22.93 -0.40
C LYS A 52 -13.07 22.53 -1.87
N ILE A 53 -14.11 21.78 -2.23
CA ILE A 53 -14.40 21.43 -3.61
C ILE A 53 -14.92 22.65 -4.37
N THR A 54 -14.38 22.87 -5.56
CA THR A 54 -14.79 23.93 -6.50
C THR A 54 -15.29 23.29 -7.79
N ARG A 55 -16.45 23.73 -8.28
CA ARG A 55 -16.97 23.31 -9.58
C ARG A 55 -16.37 24.14 -10.69
N CYS A 56 -15.89 23.48 -11.74
CA CYS A 56 -15.23 24.08 -12.89
C CYS A 56 -15.78 23.48 -14.19
N HIS A 57 -15.71 24.24 -15.28
CA HIS A 57 -15.99 23.74 -16.62
C HIS A 57 -14.66 23.61 -17.36
N GLY A 58 -14.28 22.38 -17.69
CA GLY A 58 -13.07 22.07 -18.42
C GLY A 58 -13.12 22.64 -19.84
N PRO A 59 -12.02 23.25 -20.33
CA PRO A 59 -11.95 23.67 -21.71
C PRO A 59 -12.02 22.45 -22.63
N PHE A 60 -12.75 22.59 -23.74
CA PHE A 60 -12.76 21.61 -24.81
C PHE A 60 -11.52 21.83 -25.69
N VAL A 61 -10.87 20.73 -26.06
CA VAL A 61 -9.81 20.68 -27.05
C VAL A 61 -10.13 19.52 -27.99
N SER A 62 -10.08 19.77 -29.30
CA SER A 62 -10.33 18.73 -30.29
C SER A 62 -9.08 17.90 -30.58
N ASP A 63 -9.26 16.71 -31.15
CA ASP A 63 -8.14 15.85 -31.52
C ASP A 63 -7.26 16.53 -32.58
N GLU A 64 -7.84 17.30 -33.50
CA GLU A 64 -7.10 18.06 -34.51
C GLU A 64 -6.21 19.14 -33.89
N GLU A 65 -6.68 19.85 -32.85
CA GLU A 65 -5.88 20.84 -32.12
C GLU A 65 -4.69 20.18 -31.41
N VAL A 66 -4.88 18.99 -30.82
CA VAL A 66 -3.80 18.22 -30.19
C VAL A 66 -2.77 17.78 -31.25
N GLU A 67 -3.22 17.28 -32.40
CA GLU A 67 -2.33 16.87 -33.49
C GLU A 67 -1.50 18.03 -34.03
N GLU A 68 -2.09 19.21 -34.19
CA GLU A 68 -1.38 20.41 -34.63
C GLU A 68 -0.24 20.77 -33.67
N VAL A 69 -0.53 20.80 -32.36
CA VAL A 69 0.49 21.07 -31.33
C VAL A 69 1.58 20.01 -31.33
N VAL A 70 1.22 18.72 -31.43
CA VAL A 70 2.18 17.62 -31.47
C VAL A 70 3.09 17.71 -32.70
N ASN A 71 2.53 18.03 -33.88
CA ASN A 71 3.31 18.18 -35.12
C ASN A 71 4.25 19.39 -35.05
N HIS A 72 3.78 20.49 -34.46
CA HIS A 72 4.63 21.65 -34.19
C HIS A 72 5.80 21.27 -33.28
N LEU A 73 5.57 20.53 -32.20
CA LEU A 73 6.63 20.08 -31.29
C LEU A 73 7.62 19.11 -31.95
N LYS A 74 7.14 18.20 -32.80
CA LYS A 74 8.00 17.27 -33.55
C LYS A 74 8.93 17.97 -34.54
N ALA A 75 8.56 19.16 -35.02
CA ALA A 75 9.40 19.95 -35.94
C ALA A 75 10.71 20.43 -35.28
N TYR A 76 10.78 20.50 -33.95
CA TYR A 76 11.99 20.90 -33.22
C TYR A 76 13.03 19.78 -33.08
N GLY A 77 12.70 18.54 -33.44
CA GLY A 77 13.63 17.42 -33.48
C GLY A 77 13.10 16.12 -32.88
N PRO A 78 13.88 15.03 -33.00
CA PRO A 78 13.50 13.73 -32.46
C PRO A 78 13.59 13.71 -30.92
N PRO A 79 12.70 12.97 -30.24
CA PRO A 79 12.75 12.82 -28.78
C PRO A 79 13.97 11.99 -28.34
N THR A 80 14.57 12.38 -27.21
CA THR A 80 15.62 11.60 -26.54
C THR A 80 15.01 10.75 -25.44
N TYR A 81 14.84 9.45 -25.70
CA TYR A 81 14.26 8.52 -24.72
C TYR A 81 15.32 7.98 -23.77
N VAL A 82 14.97 7.89 -22.48
CA VAL A 82 15.79 7.27 -21.45
C VAL A 82 15.34 5.82 -21.29
N GLY A 83 16.12 4.87 -21.83
CA GLY A 83 15.75 3.44 -21.86
C GLY A 83 15.59 2.78 -20.48
N SER A 84 16.23 3.33 -19.44
CA SER A 84 16.13 2.81 -18.07
C SER A 84 14.75 3.03 -17.43
N VAL A 85 13.91 3.92 -17.96
CA VAL A 85 12.56 4.15 -17.43
C VAL A 85 11.66 2.94 -17.64
N LEU A 86 11.90 2.16 -18.71
CA LEU A 86 11.17 0.94 -19.02
C LEU A 86 11.75 -0.29 -18.31
N GLN A 87 12.97 -0.17 -17.79
CA GLN A 87 13.59 -1.24 -17.01
C GLN A 87 12.96 -1.19 -15.62
N GLY A 88 12.10 -2.18 -15.33
CA GLY A 88 11.61 -2.41 -13.98
C GLY A 88 12.79 -2.69 -13.03
N PRO A 89 12.56 -2.63 -11.70
CA PRO A 89 13.56 -3.04 -10.73
C PRO A 89 14.07 -4.46 -11.06
N ASP A 90 15.38 -4.68 -10.93
CA ASP A 90 15.99 -6.01 -11.14
C ASP A 90 15.20 -7.08 -10.39
N GLU A 91 14.94 -8.23 -11.03
CA GLU A 91 14.15 -9.33 -10.47
C GLU A 91 14.69 -9.81 -9.11
N ASP A 92 15.99 -9.63 -8.85
CA ASP A 92 16.66 -9.94 -7.58
C ASP A 92 16.32 -8.96 -6.42
N LYS A 93 15.64 -7.83 -6.71
CA LYS A 93 15.19 -6.83 -5.72
C LYS A 93 13.68 -6.66 -5.68
N ALA A 94 12.93 -7.46 -6.44
CA ALA A 94 11.49 -7.53 -6.31
C ALA A 94 11.14 -8.33 -5.04
N GLU A 95 11.36 -7.75 -3.86
CA GLU A 95 10.42 -7.99 -2.78
C GLU A 95 9.05 -7.71 -3.39
N SER A 96 8.21 -8.74 -3.45
CA SER A 96 6.96 -8.69 -4.20
C SER A 96 6.26 -7.36 -3.94
N ILE A 97 5.79 -6.70 -5.00
CA ILE A 97 5.04 -5.43 -4.88
C ILE A 97 3.92 -5.57 -3.83
N ASP A 98 3.40 -6.78 -3.71
CA ASP A 98 2.43 -7.23 -2.72
C ASP A 98 2.94 -7.24 -1.26
N ALA A 99 4.22 -7.55 -1.01
CA ALA A 99 4.89 -7.41 0.28
C ALA A 99 5.19 -5.94 0.62
N VAL A 100 5.58 -5.14 -0.37
CA VAL A 100 5.84 -3.69 -0.20
C VAL A 100 4.55 -2.91 0.06
N LEU A 101 3.43 -3.32 -0.55
CA LEU A 101 2.12 -2.70 -0.40
C LEU A 101 1.23 -3.35 0.68
N GLY A 102 1.70 -4.44 1.31
CA GLY A 102 0.97 -5.15 2.37
C GLY A 102 -0.34 -5.81 1.91
N LEU A 103 -0.43 -6.18 0.63
CA LEU A 103 -1.63 -6.73 -0.02
C LEU A 103 -1.61 -8.26 -0.13
N SER A 104 -0.48 -8.93 0.12
CA SER A 104 -0.40 -10.39 0.06
C SER A 104 -1.07 -11.06 1.26
N SER A 105 -2.37 -11.33 1.15
CA SER A 105 -3.06 -12.36 1.92
C SER A 105 -3.14 -13.65 1.10
N GLY A 106 -2.04 -14.39 0.94
CA GLY A 106 -2.16 -15.72 0.32
C GLY A 106 -0.95 -16.55 -0.11
N SER A 107 0.29 -16.08 -0.08
CA SER A 107 1.41 -16.88 -0.62
C SER A 107 2.74 -16.66 0.11
N GLY A 108 2.74 -16.87 1.43
CA GLY A 108 3.89 -16.61 2.30
C GLY A 108 4.59 -17.82 2.91
N ALA A 109 4.23 -19.06 2.56
CA ALA A 109 4.66 -20.24 3.32
C ALA A 109 6.19 -20.35 3.51
N GLU A 110 7.01 -20.15 2.47
CA GLU A 110 8.47 -20.30 2.62
C GLU A 110 9.17 -19.13 3.35
N GLY A 111 8.63 -17.91 3.24
CA GLY A 111 9.23 -16.74 3.90
C GLY A 111 8.78 -16.57 5.36
N ASP A 112 7.56 -17.01 5.68
CA ASP A 112 7.03 -16.98 7.05
C ASP A 112 7.66 -18.06 7.92
N ASP A 113 7.94 -19.24 7.36
CA ASP A 113 8.67 -20.31 8.06
C ASP A 113 10.09 -19.88 8.47
N LEU A 114 10.82 -19.20 7.57
CA LEU A 114 12.16 -18.67 7.89
C LEU A 114 12.13 -17.58 8.97
N LEU A 115 11.07 -16.76 8.99
CA LEU A 115 10.86 -15.74 10.02
C LEU A 115 10.44 -16.35 11.35
N TYR A 116 9.65 -17.42 11.32
CA TYR A 116 9.23 -18.19 12.48
C TYR A 116 10.44 -18.83 13.17
N ASP A 117 11.29 -19.54 12.42
CA ASP A 117 12.50 -20.16 12.96
C ASP A 117 13.44 -19.15 13.62
N GLN A 118 13.62 -17.98 13.01
CA GLN A 118 14.40 -16.88 13.59
C GLN A 118 13.76 -16.33 14.87
N ALA A 119 12.44 -16.19 14.89
CA ALA A 119 11.71 -15.72 16.05
C ALA A 119 11.84 -16.71 17.23
N VAL A 120 11.70 -18.02 16.97
CA VAL A 120 11.88 -19.09 17.97
C VAL A 120 13.30 -19.07 18.51
N ALA A 121 14.32 -18.95 17.66
CA ALA A 121 15.71 -18.88 18.09
C ALA A 121 16.00 -17.69 19.01
N ILE A 122 15.41 -16.52 18.72
CA ILE A 122 15.52 -15.32 19.57
C ILE A 122 14.82 -15.54 20.92
N VAL A 123 13.64 -16.16 20.92
CA VAL A 123 12.87 -16.44 22.14
C VAL A 123 13.59 -17.43 23.05
N ILE A 124 14.16 -18.49 22.48
CA ILE A 124 14.95 -19.49 23.23
C ILE A 124 16.20 -18.83 23.83
N LYS A 125 16.92 -18.03 23.03
CA LYS A 125 18.16 -17.37 23.46
C LYS A 125 17.95 -16.31 24.54
N ASP A 126 17.00 -15.40 24.33
CA ASP A 126 16.82 -14.23 25.20
C ASP A 126 15.80 -14.49 26.32
N ARG A 127 15.15 -15.68 26.33
CA ARG A 127 14.12 -16.15 27.29
C ARG A 127 13.01 -15.12 27.55
N LYS A 128 12.71 -14.30 26.54
CA LYS A 128 11.72 -13.22 26.60
C LYS A 128 10.81 -13.31 25.38
N CYS A 129 9.53 -13.56 25.62
CA CYS A 129 8.52 -13.52 24.57
C CYS A 129 7.43 -12.49 24.89
N SER A 130 7.37 -11.46 24.04
CA SER A 130 6.22 -10.56 23.92
C SER A 130 6.13 -10.02 22.49
N THR A 131 4.94 -9.67 22.04
CA THR A 131 4.69 -9.17 20.67
C THR A 131 5.57 -7.97 20.33
N SER A 132 5.65 -6.98 21.22
CA SER A 132 6.51 -5.80 21.05
C SER A 132 8.01 -6.10 21.11
N TYR A 133 8.41 -7.24 21.70
CA TYR A 133 9.81 -7.65 21.73
C TYR A 133 10.24 -8.24 20.39
N ILE A 134 9.45 -9.17 19.86
CA ILE A 134 9.67 -9.79 18.55
C ILE A 134 9.61 -8.75 17.42
N GLN A 135 8.65 -7.83 17.50
CA GLN A 135 8.53 -6.70 16.59
C GLN A 135 9.84 -5.91 16.45
N ARG A 136 10.49 -5.57 17.58
CA ARG A 136 11.73 -4.79 17.59
C ARG A 136 12.95 -5.61 17.14
N LYS A 137 12.99 -6.90 17.49
CA LYS A 137 14.12 -7.77 17.17
C LYS A 137 14.19 -8.17 15.70
N LEU A 138 13.04 -8.41 15.08
CA LEU A 138 12.94 -8.81 13.68
C LEU A 138 12.60 -7.65 12.73
N ALA A 139 12.43 -6.43 13.27
CA ALA A 139 12.04 -5.24 12.50
C ALA A 139 10.78 -5.45 11.63
N ILE A 140 9.84 -6.26 12.11
CA ILE A 140 8.57 -6.57 11.43
C ILE A 140 7.40 -5.72 11.96
N GLY A 141 6.31 -5.66 11.20
CA GLY A 141 5.07 -5.00 11.65
C GLY A 141 4.40 -5.70 12.83
N TYR A 142 3.62 -4.96 13.63
CA TYR A 142 2.97 -5.47 14.86
C TYR A 142 2.09 -6.69 14.62
N ASN A 143 1.26 -6.67 13.56
CA ASN A 143 0.37 -7.79 13.24
C ASN A 143 1.13 -9.07 12.86
N LYS A 144 2.30 -8.92 12.22
CA LYS A 144 3.15 -10.06 11.87
C LYS A 144 3.82 -10.63 13.13
N ALA A 145 4.31 -9.77 14.02
CA ALA A 145 4.85 -10.19 15.32
C ALA A 145 3.79 -10.86 16.21
N ALA A 146 2.55 -10.39 16.19
CA ALA A 146 1.45 -11.01 16.93
C ALA A 146 1.16 -12.43 16.43
N ARG A 147 1.03 -12.62 15.10
CA ARG A 147 0.83 -13.95 14.49
C ARG A 147 1.94 -14.94 14.82
N LEU A 148 3.20 -14.53 14.75
CA LEU A 148 4.33 -15.39 15.10
C LEU A 148 4.28 -15.82 16.58
N VAL A 149 3.86 -14.92 17.48
CA VAL A 149 3.74 -15.23 18.91
C VAL A 149 2.54 -16.13 19.21
N GLU A 150 1.44 -15.98 18.49
CA GLU A 150 0.27 -16.87 18.56
C GLU A 150 0.63 -18.27 18.05
N GLN A 151 1.34 -18.37 16.93
CA GLN A 151 1.82 -19.64 16.40
C GLN A 151 2.76 -20.37 17.37
N MET A 152 3.67 -19.64 18.03
CA MET A 152 4.52 -20.22 19.09
C MET A 152 3.73 -20.71 20.31
N GLU A 153 2.55 -20.15 20.60
CA GLU A 153 1.66 -20.63 21.66
C GLU A 153 1.00 -21.93 21.26
N ASP A 154 0.46 -21.98 20.04
CA ASP A 154 -0.22 -23.15 19.47
C ASP A 154 0.74 -24.35 19.35
N GLU A 155 2.00 -24.09 19.00
CA GLU A 155 3.05 -25.11 18.91
C GLU A 155 3.71 -25.45 20.27
N GLY A 156 3.30 -24.78 21.35
CA GLY A 156 3.77 -25.07 22.71
C GLY A 156 5.19 -24.61 23.02
N VAL A 157 5.74 -23.69 22.23
CA VAL A 157 7.05 -23.05 22.46
C VAL A 157 6.96 -22.05 23.62
N VAL A 158 5.83 -21.35 23.75
CA VAL A 158 5.58 -20.34 24.79
C VAL A 158 4.24 -20.56 25.50
N SER A 159 4.15 -20.12 26.75
CA SER A 159 2.92 -20.16 27.53
C SER A 159 1.89 -19.15 27.02
N SER A 160 0.65 -19.33 27.46
CA SER A 160 -0.37 -18.28 27.35
C SER A 160 0.07 -17.00 28.05
N SER A 161 -0.51 -15.88 27.58
CA SER A 161 -0.20 -14.56 28.11
C SER A 161 -0.66 -14.41 29.56
N ASN A 162 0.26 -13.96 30.42
CA ASN A 162 -0.11 -13.46 31.75
C ASN A 162 -0.83 -12.10 31.65
N HIS A 163 -1.36 -11.60 32.77
CA HIS A 163 -2.12 -10.33 32.85
C HIS A 163 -1.37 -9.09 32.32
N VAL A 164 -0.05 -9.17 32.12
CA VAL A 164 0.83 -8.10 31.65
C VAL A 164 1.35 -8.35 30.21
N GLY A 165 0.79 -9.32 29.48
CA GLY A 165 1.24 -9.61 28.10
C GLY A 165 2.55 -10.40 28.00
N LYS A 166 3.11 -10.86 29.13
CA LYS A 166 4.34 -11.64 29.18
C LYS A 166 4.03 -13.13 29.07
N ARG A 167 4.86 -13.83 28.30
CA ARG A 167 4.76 -15.28 28.07
C ARG A 167 6.07 -15.94 28.50
N GLU A 168 5.97 -17.10 29.14
CA GLU A 168 7.12 -17.90 29.56
C GLU A 168 7.52 -18.86 28.45
N VAL A 169 8.82 -19.13 28.32
CA VAL A 169 9.35 -20.01 27.28
C VAL A 169 9.40 -21.44 27.81
N LEU A 170 8.68 -22.35 27.15
CA LEU A 170 8.46 -23.73 27.61
C LEU A 170 9.51 -24.72 27.09
N VAL A 171 10.31 -24.31 26.11
CA VAL A 171 11.37 -25.14 25.51
C VAL A 171 12.58 -25.25 26.45
N PRO A 172 13.20 -26.46 26.60
CA PRO A 172 14.42 -26.65 27.38
C PRO A 172 15.62 -25.87 26.80
N GLU A 173 16.58 -25.50 27.66
CA GLU A 173 17.81 -24.83 27.21
C GLU A 173 18.61 -25.73 26.25
N PRO A 174 19.02 -25.24 25.07
CA PRO A 174 19.99 -25.95 24.25
C PRO A 174 21.34 -25.96 24.99
N GLN A 175 21.90 -27.16 25.20
CA GLN A 175 23.24 -27.37 25.77
C GLN A 175 24.35 -26.85 24.85
#